data_AF-A0A800F7R7-F1
#
_entry.id   AF-A0A800F7R7-F1
#
_cell.length_a   1.000
_cell.length_b   1.000
_cell.length_c   1.000
_cell.angle_alpha   90.00
_cell.angle_beta   90.00
_cell.angle_gamma   90.00
#
_symmetry.space_group_name_H-M   'P 1'
#
loop_
_entity.id
_entity.type
_entity.pdbx_description
1 polymer ?
#
loop_
_entity_poly.entity_id
_entity_poly.type
_entity_poly.pdbx_seq_one_letter_code
_entity_poly.pdbx_strand_id
1 'polypeptide(L)' 'MTDSQPAESPPKKAKRTKKPKVTMMGQFERAKKEQPDALLFFRMGDFYELFGEDAKVASRELGIALTARA' A
#
# COMPACT_ATOMS: atom_id res chain seq x y z
N MET A 1 -27.65 -27.83 -48.29
CA MET A 1 -26.90 -26.60 -47.98
C MET A 1 -27.22 -26.24 -46.54
N THR A 2 -26.31 -26.59 -45.63
CA THR A 2 -26.40 -26.26 -44.21
C THR A 2 -25.95 -24.82 -44.02
N ASP A 3 -26.88 -23.89 -43.84
CA ASP A 3 -26.53 -22.54 -43.41
C ASP A 3 -26.22 -22.61 -41.91
N SER A 4 -24.93 -22.53 -41.59
CA SER A 4 -24.42 -22.48 -40.22
C SER A 4 -24.61 -21.07 -39.67
N GLN A 5 -25.61 -20.87 -38.82
CA GLN A 5 -25.65 -19.68 -37.96
C GLN A 5 -24.58 -19.80 -36.86
N PRO A 6 -23.63 -18.85 -36.74
CA PRO A 6 -22.66 -18.83 -35.66
C PRO A 6 -23.33 -18.33 -34.37
N ALA A 7 -23.14 -19.09 -33.29
CA ALA A 7 -23.58 -18.74 -31.95
C ALA A 7 -22.93 -17.43 -31.48
N GLU A 8 -23.71 -16.35 -31.44
CA GLU A 8 -23.31 -15.10 -30.83
C GLU A 8 -23.17 -15.32 -29.31
N SER A 9 -21.92 -15.31 -28.87
CA SER A 9 -21.55 -15.55 -27.48
C SER A 9 -22.03 -14.38 -26.61
N PRO A 10 -22.58 -14.63 -25.41
CA PRO A 10 -23.11 -13.57 -24.55
C PRO A 10 -22.02 -12.57 -24.12
N PRO A 11 -22.38 -11.31 -23.81
CA PRO A 11 -21.42 -10.25 -23.57
C PRO A 11 -20.52 -10.58 -22.37
N LYS A 12 -19.20 -10.58 -22.62
CA LYS A 12 -18.16 -10.76 -21.62
C LYS A 12 -18.33 -9.69 -20.54
N LYS A 13 -18.76 -10.11 -19.34
CA LYS A 13 -18.89 -9.29 -18.14
C LYS A 13 -17.63 -8.44 -17.95
N ALA A 14 -17.76 -7.12 -18.09
CA ALA A 14 -16.72 -6.16 -17.79
C ALA A 14 -16.32 -6.30 -16.31
N LYS A 15 -15.13 -6.86 -16.07
CA LYS A 15 -14.55 -6.94 -14.73
C LYS A 15 -14.26 -5.51 -14.25
N ARG A 16 -15.04 -5.01 -13.28
CA ARG A 16 -14.75 -3.76 -12.57
C ARG A 16 -13.34 -3.84 -12.01
N THR A 17 -12.41 -3.05 -12.55
CA THR A 17 -11.07 -2.89 -12.01
C THR A 17 -11.19 -2.15 -10.68
N LYS A 18 -11.02 -2.86 -9.55
CA LYS A 18 -10.90 -2.23 -8.23
C LYS A 18 -9.71 -1.29 -8.27
N LYS A 19 -9.93 0.02 -8.09
CA LYS A 19 -8.85 1.00 -7.87
C LYS A 19 -7.96 0.46 -6.74
N PRO A 20 -6.62 0.47 -6.86
CA PRO A 20 -5.76 0.02 -5.80
C PRO A 20 -6.03 0.91 -4.57
N LYS A 21 -6.47 0.30 -3.48
CA LYS A 21 -6.66 1.01 -2.21
C LYS A 21 -5.27 1.47 -1.79
N VAL A 22 -5.00 2.77 -1.86
CA VAL A 22 -3.71 3.30 -1.40
C VAL A 22 -3.67 3.11 0.12
N THR A 23 -2.97 2.08 0.56
CA THR A 23 -2.74 1.83 1.99
C THR A 23 -1.61 2.73 2.49
N MET A 24 -1.63 3.09 3.78
CA MET A 24 -0.53 3.86 4.37
C MET A 24 0.81 3.15 4.22
N MET A 25 0.84 1.82 4.41
CA MET A 25 2.06 1.03 4.17
C MET A 25 2.52 1.07 2.72
N GLY A 26 1.60 1.06 1.74
CA GLY A 26 1.97 1.21 0.33
C GLY A 26 2.47 2.62 -0.02
N GLN A 27 2.17 3.64 0.79
CA GLN A 27 2.79 4.97 0.65
C GLN A 27 4.17 5.01 1.32
N PHE A 28 4.29 4.43 2.52
CA PHE A 28 5.55 4.28 3.25
C PHE A 28 6.60 3.56 2.39
N GLU A 29 6.26 2.39 1.83
CA GLU A 29 7.19 1.62 1.01
C GLU A 29 7.67 2.38 -0.24
N ARG A 30 6.80 3.20 -0.84
CA ARG A 30 7.18 4.02 -2.01
C ARG A 30 8.12 5.15 -1.61
N ALA A 31 7.77 5.89 -0.56
CA ALA A 31 8.63 6.95 -0.03
C ALA A 31 9.98 6.40 0.44
N LYS A 32 10.00 5.20 1.04
CA LYS A 32 11.22 4.55 1.52
C LYS A 32 12.11 4.04 0.39
N LYS A 33 11.52 3.64 -0.75
CA LYS A 33 12.29 3.33 -1.96
C LYS A 33 12.96 4.58 -2.55
N GLU A 34 12.29 5.72 -2.47
CA GLU A 34 12.86 6.98 -2.94
C GLU A 34 13.94 7.51 -2.00
N GLN A 35 13.82 7.24 -0.69
CA GLN A 35 14.81 7.61 0.33
C GLN A 35 15.07 6.46 1.31
N PRO A 36 15.96 5.50 0.96
CA PRO A 36 16.21 4.32 1.78
C PRO A 36 16.94 4.64 3.09
N ASP A 37 17.80 5.66 3.09
CA ASP A 37 18.67 5.99 4.23
C ASP A 37 18.03 7.00 5.20
N ALA A 38 16.90 7.59 4.84
CA ALA A 38 16.21 8.59 5.67
C ALA A 38 15.14 7.95 6.55
N LEU A 39 14.94 8.48 7.76
CA LEU A 39 13.81 8.12 8.61
C LEU A 39 12.55 8.83 8.12
N LEU A 40 11.49 8.07 7.84
CA LEU A 40 10.23 8.63 7.35
C LEU A 40 9.24 8.85 8.49
N PHE A 41 8.93 10.11 8.74
CA PHE A 41 7.97 10.54 9.76
C PHE A 41 6.59 10.70 9.12
N PHE A 42 5.68 9.77 9.40
CA PHE A 42 4.29 9.83 8.94
C PHE A 42 3.44 10.59 9.94
N ARG A 43 2.92 11.75 9.52
CA ARG A 43 2.03 12.54 10.37
C ARG A 43 0.68 11.84 10.52
N MET A 44 0.33 11.49 11.75
CA MET A 44 -0.95 10.91 12.14
C MET A 44 -1.59 11.80 13.21
N GLY A 45 -2.28 12.84 12.75
CA GLY A 45 -2.84 13.88 13.63
C GLY A 45 -1.74 14.77 14.21
N ASP A 46 -1.62 14.74 15.54
CA ASP A 46 -0.66 15.53 16.32
C ASP A 46 0.67 14.81 16.54
N PHE A 47 0.74 13.51 16.24
CA PHE A 47 1.93 12.69 16.39
C PHE A 47 2.54 12.34 15.04
N TYR A 48 3.83 12.02 15.07
CA TYR A 48 4.52 11.38 13.96
C TYR A 48 4.76 9.92 14.31
N GLU A 49 4.38 9.04 13.39
CA GLU A 49 4.64 7.62 13.48
C GLU A 49 5.71 7.22 12.48
N LEU A 50 6.58 6.33 12.91
CA LEU A 50 7.54 5.64 12.06
C LEU A 50 7.15 4.17 12.00
N PHE A 51 7.50 3.51 10.91
CA PHE A 51 7.10 2.12 10.67
C PHE A 51 8.32 1.24 10.44
N GLY A 52 8.20 -0.05 10.80
CA GLY A 52 9.23 -1.05 10.54
C GLY A 52 10.57 -0.77 11.24
N GLU A 53 11.66 -0.80 10.48
CA GLU A 53 13.01 -0.56 11.00
C GLU A 53 13.22 0.89 11.46
N ASP A 54 12.57 1.86 10.81
CA ASP A 54 12.68 3.28 11.18
C ASP A 54 12.16 3.50 12.61
N ALA A 55 11.11 2.78 13.01
CA ALA A 55 10.58 2.83 14.37
C ALA A 55 11.60 2.31 15.41
N LYS A 56 12.35 1.25 15.08
CA LYS A 56 13.38 0.70 15.97
C LYS A 56 14.56 1.65 16.12
N VAL A 57 15.01 2.26 15.02
CA VAL A 57 16.07 3.26 15.03
C VAL A 57 15.62 4.48 15.84
N ALA A 58 14.45 5.03 15.55
CA ALA A 58 13.91 6.17 16.29
C ALA A 58 13.72 5.87 17.78
N SER A 59 13.25 4.69 18.15
CA SER A 59 13.13 4.29 19.55
C SER A 59 14.47 4.28 20.28
N ARG A 60 15.53 3.75 19.63
CA ARG A 60 16.88 3.72 20.21
C ARG A 60 17.51 5.11 20.29
N GLU A 61 17.45 5.89 19.22
CA GLU A 61 18.14 7.20 19.13
C GLU A 61 17.40 8.31 19.87
N LEU A 62 16.05 8.29 19.87
CA LEU A 62 15.22 9.33 20.49
C LEU A 62 14.72 8.92 21.89
N GLY A 63 14.95 7.68 22.33
CA GLY A 63 14.51 7.18 23.64
C GLY A 63 12.99 7.09 23.77
N ILE A 64 12.26 6.92 22.66
CA ILE A 64 10.79 6.83 22.66
C ILE A 64 10.32 5.38 22.72
N ALA A 65 9.12 5.15 23.28
CA ALA A 65 8.55 3.82 23.41
C ALA A 65 8.20 3.20 22.03
N LEU A 66 8.78 2.03 21.73
CA LEU A 66 8.42 1.25 20.55
C LEU A 66 7.13 0.47 20.81
N THR A 67 6.09 0.72 20.03
CA THR A 67 4.83 -0.02 20.09
C THR A 67 4.61 -0.83 18.82
N ALA A 68 3.88 -1.93 18.94
CA ALA A 68 3.48 -2.77 17.81
C ALA A 68 1.96 -2.90 17.80
N ARG A 69 1.35 -2.76 16.63
CA ARG A 69 -0.08 -3.06 16.41
C ARG A 69 -0.18 -4.42 15.71
N ALA A 70 -0.85 -5.37 16.35
CA ALA A 70 -1.18 -6.69 15.80
C ALA A 70 -2.35 -6.61 14.81
#